data_AF-A0A1Y5GQC8-F1
#
_entry.id   AF-A0A1Y5GQC8-F1
#
_cell.length_a   1.000
_cell.length_b   1.000
_cell.length_c   1.000
_cell.angle_alpha   90.00
_cell.angle_beta   90.00
_cell.angle_gamma   90.00
#
_symmetry.space_group_name_H-M   'P 1'
#
loop_
_entity.id
_entity.type
_entity.pdbx_description
1 polymer ?
#
loop_
_entity_poly.entity_id
_entity_poly.type
_entity_poly.pdbx_seq_one_letter_code
_entity_poly.pdbx_strand_id
1 'polypeptide(L)'
;MSAKPAARKKARRFAVQALYQWEMTGANLSDIEAQFRVENDFKKTDVDYFHELLHGIPSCVTTLDEAFVKYLDRDKSELDRVELAILRVGIYELIKRMDVPYRVVINEGIELAKTFGATESHKYVNGILDKASQALRMVEVREHREKKKS
;
A
#
# COMPACT_ATOMS: atom_id res chain seq x y z
N MET A 1 12.32 -17.40 7.12
CA MET A 1 11.37 -17.16 8.22
C MET A 1 10.53 -15.95 7.85
N SER A 2 9.20 -16.07 7.79
CA SER A 2 8.34 -14.92 7.49
C SER A 2 8.50 -13.87 8.59
N ALA A 3 8.85 -12.64 8.24
CA ALA A 3 9.02 -11.56 9.21
C ALA A 3 7.72 -11.28 9.96
N LYS A 4 7.85 -10.81 11.21
CA LYS A 4 6.72 -10.61 12.12
C LYS A 4 5.76 -9.54 11.56
N PRO A 5 4.43 -9.66 11.75
CA PRO A 5 3.46 -8.68 11.25
C PRO A 5 3.78 -7.22 11.59
N ALA A 6 4.29 -6.96 12.80
CA ALA A 6 4.72 -5.63 13.24
C ALA A 6 5.88 -5.06 12.40
N ALA A 7 6.79 -5.92 11.93
CA ALA A 7 7.92 -5.51 11.10
C ALA A 7 7.48 -5.10 9.69
N ARG A 8 6.50 -5.82 9.11
CA ARG A 8 5.86 -5.44 7.85
C ARG A 8 5.03 -4.17 7.96
N LYS A 9 4.32 -3.98 9.07
CA LYS A 9 3.61 -2.72 9.35
C LYS A 9 4.57 -1.53 9.35
N LYS A 10 5.74 -1.66 10.00
CA LYS A 10 6.77 -0.62 10.00
C LYS A 10 7.35 -0.39 8.59
N ALA A 11 7.59 -1.47 7.83
CA ALA A 11 8.05 -1.39 6.45
C ALA A 11 7.07 -0.63 5.53
N ARG A 12 5.76 -0.88 5.63
CA ARG A 12 4.74 -0.12 4.87
C ARG A 12 4.76 1.37 5.18
N ARG A 13 4.92 1.74 6.45
CA ARG A 13 5.00 3.16 6.85
C ARG A 13 6.16 3.86 6.15
N PHE A 14 7.35 3.27 6.20
CA PHE A 14 8.50 3.80 5.49
C PHE A 14 8.31 3.79 3.97
N ALA A 15 7.70 2.74 3.41
CA ALA A 15 7.43 2.67 1.98
C ALA A 15 6.53 3.81 1.50
N VAL A 16 5.43 4.11 2.21
CA VAL A 16 4.56 5.25 1.87
C VAL A 16 5.31 6.58 1.90
N GLN A 17 6.12 6.82 2.92
CA GLN A 17 6.92 8.05 3.02
C GLN A 17 7.97 8.16 1.91
N ALA A 18 8.66 7.06 1.60
CA ALA A 18 9.67 7.00 0.55
C ALA A 18 9.06 7.17 -0.85
N LEU A 19 7.91 6.55 -1.10
CA LEU A 19 7.16 6.70 -2.37
C LEU A 19 6.62 8.12 -2.53
N TYR A 20 6.14 8.75 -1.46
CA TYR A 20 5.76 10.16 -1.47
C TYR A 20 6.97 11.04 -1.87
N GLN A 21 8.14 10.81 -1.27
CA GLN A 21 9.36 11.54 -1.64
C GLN A 21 9.74 11.30 -3.10
N TRP A 22 9.68 10.05 -3.57
CA TRP A 22 9.94 9.72 -4.97
C TRP A 22 9.00 10.46 -5.92
N GLU A 23 7.70 10.49 -5.64
CA GLU A 23 6.73 11.21 -6.47
C GLU A 23 6.94 12.72 -6.49
N MET A 24 7.33 13.31 -5.35
CA MET A 24 7.51 14.75 -5.22
C MET A 24 8.82 15.24 -5.84
N THR A 25 9.88 14.42 -5.78
CA THR A 25 11.25 14.84 -6.13
C THR A 25 11.78 14.20 -7.40
N GLY A 26 11.25 13.05 -7.81
CA GLY A 26 11.81 12.24 -8.89
C GLY A 26 13.20 11.68 -8.59
N ALA A 27 13.65 11.70 -7.33
CA ALA A 27 14.98 11.24 -6.94
C ALA A 27 15.16 9.73 -7.18
N ASN A 28 16.42 9.29 -7.28
CA ASN A 28 16.73 7.88 -7.48
C ASN A 28 16.26 7.04 -6.27
N LEU A 29 15.60 5.91 -6.54
CA LEU A 29 15.05 5.04 -5.50
C LEU A 29 16.12 4.46 -4.57
N SER A 30 17.32 4.19 -5.08
CA SER A 30 18.44 3.68 -4.27
C SER A 30 18.95 4.74 -3.31
N ASP A 31 18.98 6.00 -3.74
CA ASP A 31 19.39 7.13 -2.89
C ASP A 31 18.35 7.38 -1.80
N ILE A 32 17.05 7.36 -2.15
CA ILE A 32 15.96 7.45 -1.18
C ILE A 32 16.05 6.29 -0.18
N GLU A 33 16.27 5.07 -0.66
CA GLU A 33 16.40 3.90 0.23
C GLU A 33 17.56 4.05 1.21
N ALA A 34 18.74 4.44 0.71
CA ALA A 34 19.92 4.64 1.54
C ALA A 34 19.69 5.75 2.58
N GLN A 35 19.09 6.87 2.17
CA GLN A 35 18.71 7.96 3.06
C GLN A 35 17.78 7.47 4.17
N PHE A 36 16.69 6.77 3.84
CA PHE A 36 15.74 6.27 4.82
C PHE A 36 16.40 5.33 5.84
N ARG A 37 17.28 4.43 5.38
CA ARG A 37 18.00 3.48 6.24
C ARG A 37 18.96 4.17 7.22
N VAL A 38 19.49 5.33 6.87
CA VAL A 38 20.40 6.13 7.73
C VAL A 38 19.61 7.01 8.69
N GLU A 39 18.58 7.69 8.21
CA GLU A 39 17.85 8.72 8.96
C GLU A 39 16.79 8.15 9.91
N ASN A 40 16.34 6.91 9.71
CA ASN A 40 15.28 6.29 10.50
C ASN A 40 15.76 5.06 11.25
N ASP A 41 15.13 4.76 12.39
CA ASP A 41 15.37 3.51 13.09
C ASP A 41 14.72 2.34 12.34
N PHE A 42 15.52 1.58 11.59
CA PHE A 42 15.09 0.36 10.91
C PHE A 42 15.09 -0.90 11.81
N LYS A 43 15.37 -0.77 13.12
CA LYS A 43 15.22 -1.90 14.05
C LYS A 43 13.78 -2.42 14.02
N LYS A 44 13.66 -3.75 13.96
CA LYS A 44 12.38 -4.48 13.87
C LYS A 44 11.55 -4.09 12.63
N THR A 45 12.17 -3.59 11.57
CA THR A 45 11.55 -3.41 10.26
C THR A 45 11.84 -4.62 9.38
N ASP A 46 10.87 -5.02 8.57
CA ASP A 46 11.10 -5.98 7.49
C ASP A 46 11.77 -5.26 6.32
N VAL A 47 13.11 -5.30 6.29
CA VAL A 47 13.93 -4.49 5.37
C VAL A 47 13.75 -4.94 3.92
N ASP A 48 13.71 -6.25 3.69
CA ASP A 48 13.51 -6.82 2.36
C ASP A 48 12.11 -6.44 1.83
N TYR A 49 11.10 -6.44 2.71
CA TYR A 49 9.76 -6.01 2.34
C TYR A 49 9.68 -4.51 2.02
N PHE A 50 10.38 -3.67 2.78
CA PHE A 50 10.48 -2.24 2.46
C PHE A 50 11.14 -2.02 1.09
N HIS A 51 12.28 -2.68 0.84
CA HIS A 51 12.98 -2.62 -0.44
C HIS A 51 12.07 -3.06 -1.60
N GLU A 52 11.39 -4.19 -1.45
CA GLU A 52 10.47 -4.70 -2.45
C GLU A 52 9.34 -3.73 -2.77
N LEU A 53 8.71 -3.11 -1.76
CA LEU A 53 7.67 -2.11 -1.99
C LEU A 53 8.23 -0.87 -2.70
N LEU A 54 9.35 -0.33 -2.23
CA LEU A 54 9.94 0.91 -2.75
C LEU A 54 10.39 0.78 -4.21
N HIS A 55 10.96 -0.35 -4.60
CA HIS A 55 11.42 -0.55 -6.00
C HIS A 55 10.35 -1.20 -6.87
N GLY A 56 9.57 -2.13 -6.31
CA GLY A 56 8.53 -2.85 -7.02
C GLY A 56 7.40 -1.95 -7.50
N ILE A 57 6.94 -1.01 -6.66
CA ILE A 57 5.81 -0.13 -7.01
C ILE A 57 6.13 0.77 -8.21
N PRO A 58 7.22 1.57 -8.21
CA PRO A 58 7.61 2.37 -9.37
C PRO A 58 7.79 1.57 -10.65
N SER A 59 8.33 0.34 -10.56
CA SER A 59 8.58 -0.51 -11.74
C SER A 59 7.32 -0.95 -12.48
N CYS A 60 6.14 -0.87 -11.84
CA CYS A 60 4.86 -1.28 -12.42
C CYS A 60 3.72 -0.28 -12.16
N VAL A 61 4.08 0.99 -11.91
CA VAL A 61 3.14 2.02 -11.44
C VAL A 61 1.91 2.19 -12.33
N THR A 62 2.07 2.12 -13.65
CA THR A 62 0.96 2.22 -14.61
C THR A 62 -0.06 1.09 -14.41
N THR A 63 0.41 -0.15 -14.28
CA THR A 63 -0.45 -1.31 -14.03
C THR A 63 -1.15 -1.22 -12.68
N LEU A 64 -0.48 -0.69 -11.65
CA LEU A 64 -1.10 -0.47 -10.35
C LEU A 64 -2.21 0.58 -10.44
N ASP A 65 -1.94 1.72 -11.08
CA ASP A 65 -2.90 2.80 -11.26
C ASP A 65 -4.15 2.31 -12.02
N GLU A 66 -3.99 1.59 -13.13
CA GLU A 66 -5.09 1.03 -13.91
C GLU A 66 -5.98 0.08 -13.09
N ALA A 67 -5.41 -0.61 -12.09
CA ALA A 67 -6.16 -1.54 -11.26
C ALA A 67 -7.16 -0.85 -10.33
N PHE A 68 -6.96 0.43 -9.98
CA PHE A 68 -7.86 1.16 -9.08
C PHE A 68 -8.53 2.41 -9.66
N VAL A 69 -8.02 2.99 -10.75
CA VAL A 69 -8.56 4.22 -11.37
C VAL A 69 -10.06 4.13 -11.65
N LYS A 70 -10.55 2.98 -12.10
CA LYS A 70 -11.99 2.74 -12.37
C LYS A 70 -12.89 2.78 -11.13
N TYR A 71 -12.32 2.79 -9.93
CA TYR A 71 -13.06 2.87 -8.67
C TYR A 71 -13.04 4.27 -8.05
N LEU A 72 -12.26 5.19 -8.62
CA LEU A 72 -12.25 6.58 -8.23
C LEU A 72 -13.57 7.25 -8.64
N ASP A 73 -14.01 8.18 -7.82
CA ASP A 73 -15.17 9.06 -8.02
C ASP A 73 -14.76 10.45 -8.52
N ARG A 74 -13.46 10.71 -8.64
CA ARG A 74 -12.81 11.92 -9.12
C ARG A 74 -11.58 11.56 -9.95
N ASP A 75 -11.00 12.52 -10.66
CA ASP A 75 -9.81 12.25 -11.47
C ASP A 75 -8.62 11.85 -10.58
N LYS A 76 -7.74 10.99 -11.10
CA LYS A 76 -6.54 10.56 -10.36
C LYS A 76 -5.66 11.74 -9.96
N SER A 77 -5.63 12.81 -10.76
CA SER A 77 -4.85 14.02 -10.48
C SER A 77 -5.39 14.84 -9.30
N GLU A 78 -6.63 14.58 -8.86
CA GLU A 78 -7.25 15.21 -7.70
C GLU A 78 -6.97 14.47 -6.39
N LEU A 79 -6.35 13.28 -6.44
CA LEU A 79 -5.90 12.57 -5.26
C LEU A 79 -4.66 13.25 -4.69
N ASP A 80 -4.59 13.36 -3.37
CA ASP A 80 -3.35 13.77 -2.75
C ASP A 80 -2.28 12.67 -2.88
N ARG A 81 -1.02 13.09 -2.77
CA ARG A 81 0.14 12.20 -2.97
C ARG A 81 0.22 11.09 -1.93
N VAL A 82 -0.31 11.33 -0.72
CA VAL A 82 -0.32 10.34 0.36
C VAL A 82 -1.37 9.27 0.08
N GLU A 83 -2.58 9.66 -0.30
CA GLU A 83 -3.64 8.77 -0.76
C GLU A 83 -3.14 7.90 -1.92
N LEU A 84 -2.51 8.53 -2.91
CA LEU A 84 -1.96 7.82 -4.06
C LEU A 84 -0.89 6.79 -3.66
N ALA A 85 0.06 7.16 -2.81
CA ALA A 85 1.09 6.25 -2.31
C ALA A 85 0.48 5.07 -1.52
N ILE A 86 -0.51 5.33 -0.66
CA ILE A 86 -1.19 4.28 0.13
C ILE A 86 -1.97 3.33 -0.77
N LEU A 87 -2.72 3.87 -1.75
CA LEU A 87 -3.45 3.05 -2.71
C LEU A 87 -2.49 2.18 -3.51
N ARG A 88 -1.37 2.72 -3.99
CA ARG A 88 -0.35 1.96 -4.73
C ARG A 88 0.24 0.84 -3.88
N VAL A 89 0.56 1.07 -2.61
CA VAL A 89 1.02 0.02 -1.69
C VAL A 89 -0.04 -1.06 -1.52
N GLY A 90 -1.28 -0.68 -1.23
CA GLY A 90 -2.38 -1.64 -1.04
C GLY A 90 -2.66 -2.47 -2.29
N ILE A 91 -2.67 -1.84 -3.46
CA ILE A 91 -2.91 -2.51 -4.74
C ILE A 91 -1.74 -3.43 -5.10
N TYR A 92 -0.50 -3.00 -4.87
CA TYR A 92 0.67 -3.86 -5.06
C TYR A 92 0.58 -5.13 -4.18
N GLU A 93 0.24 -4.97 -2.90
CA GLU A 93 0.05 -6.13 -2.00
C GLU A 93 -1.10 -7.03 -2.48
N LEU A 94 -2.23 -6.46 -2.90
CA LEU A 94 -3.35 -7.24 -3.45
C LEU A 94 -2.94 -8.02 -4.71
N ILE A 95 -2.07 -7.50 -5.57
CA ILE A 95 -1.69 -8.18 -6.82
C ILE A 95 -0.54 -9.17 -6.60
N LYS A 96 0.50 -8.78 -5.86
CA LYS A 96 1.79 -9.49 -5.81
C LYS A 96 2.01 -10.28 -4.52
N ARG A 97 1.34 -9.94 -3.42
CA ARG A 97 1.58 -10.51 -2.08
C ARG A 97 0.46 -11.43 -1.64
N MET A 98 0.37 -12.62 -2.24
CA MET A 98 -0.63 -13.63 -1.86
C MET A 98 -0.47 -14.13 -0.41
N ASP A 99 0.73 -13.95 0.16
CA ASP A 99 1.03 -14.26 1.56
C ASP A 99 0.42 -13.27 2.56
N VAL A 100 -0.07 -12.11 2.10
CA VAL A 100 -0.78 -11.13 2.93
C VAL A 100 -2.28 -11.24 2.64
N PRO A 101 -3.11 -11.59 3.65
CA PRO A 101 -4.56 -11.67 3.45
C PRO A 101 -5.17 -10.33 3.05
N TYR A 102 -6.16 -10.33 2.16
CA TYR A 102 -6.73 -9.09 1.59
C TYR A 102 -7.25 -8.12 2.67
N ARG A 103 -7.85 -8.65 3.75
CA ARG A 103 -8.35 -7.83 4.87
C ARG A 103 -7.23 -7.15 5.64
N VAL A 104 -6.05 -7.78 5.73
CA VAL A 104 -4.88 -7.17 6.36
C VAL A 104 -4.39 -6.02 5.49
N VAL A 105 -4.34 -6.19 4.17
CA VAL A 105 -3.98 -5.12 3.23
C VAL A 105 -4.92 -3.92 3.37
N ILE A 106 -6.24 -4.15 3.34
CA ILE A 106 -7.24 -3.08 3.50
C ILE A 106 -7.06 -2.38 4.85
N ASN A 107 -7.00 -3.13 5.95
CA ASN A 107 -6.84 -2.55 7.29
C ASN A 107 -5.57 -1.72 7.41
N GLU A 108 -4.45 -2.20 6.88
CA GLU A 108 -3.18 -1.47 6.94
C GLU A 108 -3.23 -0.20 6.08
N GLY A 109 -3.88 -0.22 4.91
CA GLY A 109 -4.14 0.98 4.11
C GLY A 109 -4.96 2.03 4.86
N ILE A 110 -6.02 1.61 5.57
CA ILE A 110 -6.84 2.50 6.42
C ILE A 110 -6.00 3.13 7.52
N GLU A 111 -5.19 2.33 8.21
CA GLU A 111 -4.34 2.82 9.31
C GLU A 111 -3.26 3.79 8.82
N LEU A 112 -2.68 3.55 7.64
CA LEU A 112 -1.75 4.49 7.00
C LEU A 112 -2.47 5.80 6.65
N ALA A 113 -3.69 5.74 6.11
CA ALA A 113 -4.46 6.91 5.75
C ALA A 113 -4.90 7.73 6.97
N LYS A 114 -5.20 7.09 8.10
CA LYS A 114 -5.41 7.79 9.39
C LYS A 114 -4.15 8.46 9.92
N THR A 115 -2.99 7.87 9.63
CA THR A 115 -1.70 8.35 10.15
C THR A 115 -1.15 9.52 9.33
N PHE A 116 -1.31 9.48 8.00
CA PHE A 116 -0.65 10.40 7.07
C PHE A 116 -1.60 11.22 6.21
N GLY A 117 -2.83 10.74 5.98
CA GLY A 117 -3.80 11.38 5.08
C GLY A 117 -4.56 12.53 5.75
N ALA A 118 -5.35 13.23 4.93
CA ALA A 118 -6.24 14.28 5.40
C ALA A 118 -7.47 13.72 6.13
N THR A 119 -8.28 14.61 6.68
CA THR A 119 -9.60 14.27 7.24
C THR A 119 -10.41 13.52 6.17
N GLU A 120 -10.97 12.37 6.54
CA GLU A 120 -11.73 11.44 5.66
C GLU A 120 -10.92 10.56 4.68
N SER A 121 -9.61 10.75 4.47
CA SER A 121 -8.81 9.92 3.54
C SER A 121 -8.90 8.42 3.85
N HIS A 122 -9.04 8.05 5.12
CA HIS A 122 -9.19 6.66 5.54
C HIS A 122 -10.48 5.99 5.03
N LYS A 123 -11.60 6.73 4.92
CA LYS A 123 -12.84 6.20 4.34
C LYS A 123 -12.70 6.03 2.83
N TYR A 124 -12.02 6.98 2.19
CA TYR A 124 -11.74 6.96 0.77
C TYR A 124 -10.88 5.74 0.37
N VAL A 125 -9.72 5.60 1.02
CA VAL A 125 -8.81 4.46 0.81
C VAL A 125 -9.51 3.14 1.09
N ASN A 126 -10.30 3.05 2.17
CA ASN A 126 -11.10 1.85 2.45
C ASN A 126 -12.02 1.48 1.28
N GLY A 127 -12.81 2.44 0.79
CA GLY A 127 -13.77 2.20 -0.28
C GLY A 127 -13.13 1.72 -1.57
N ILE A 128 -11.98 2.29 -1.95
CA ILE A 128 -11.25 1.90 -3.17
C ILE A 128 -10.60 0.52 -3.00
N LEU A 129 -9.88 0.28 -1.90
CA LEU A 129 -9.21 -0.99 -1.67
C LEU A 129 -10.22 -2.14 -1.51
N ASP A 130 -11.38 -1.90 -0.89
CA ASP A 130 -12.45 -2.91 -0.82
C ASP A 130 -12.92 -3.28 -2.23
N LYS A 131 -13.33 -2.31 -3.06
CA LYS A 131 -13.75 -2.56 -4.45
C LYS A 131 -12.68 -3.27 -5.27
N ALA A 132 -11.42 -2.84 -5.15
CA ALA A 132 -10.30 -3.47 -5.84
C ALA A 132 -10.06 -4.90 -5.37
N SER A 133 -10.15 -5.17 -4.06
CA SER A 133 -9.98 -6.53 -3.52
C SER A 133 -11.04 -7.50 -4.05
N GLN A 134 -12.28 -7.04 -4.30
CA GLN A 134 -13.33 -7.89 -4.88
C GLN A 134 -13.00 -8.37 -6.29
N ALA A 135 -12.24 -7.59 -7.06
CA ALA A 135 -11.75 -7.98 -8.38
C ALA A 135 -10.43 -8.77 -8.30
N LEU A 136 -9.46 -8.29 -7.52
CA LEU A 136 -8.09 -8.83 -7.48
C LEU A 136 -7.96 -10.08 -6.60
N ARG A 137 -8.84 -10.25 -5.61
CA ARG A 137 -8.84 -11.35 -4.61
C ARG A 137 -10.20 -12.03 -4.50
N MET A 138 -10.91 -12.14 -5.64
CA MET A 138 -12.29 -12.64 -5.68
C MET A 138 -12.51 -13.96 -4.93
N VAL A 139 -11.59 -14.92 -5.08
CA VAL A 139 -11.67 -16.23 -4.41
C VAL A 139 -11.60 -16.05 -2.88
N GLU A 140 -10.59 -15.34 -2.39
CA GLU A 140 -10.37 -15.06 -0.97
C GLU A 140 -11.56 -14.30 -0.35
N VAL A 141 -12.13 -13.33 -1.09
CA VAL A 141 -13.29 -12.55 -0.65
C VAL A 141 -14.56 -13.41 -0.57
N ARG A 142 -14.81 -14.30 -1.54
CA ARG A 142 -15.98 -15.19 -1.55
C ARG A 142 -15.94 -16.17 -0.37
N GLU A 143 -14.81 -16.83 -0.17
CA GLU A 143 -14.61 -17.75 0.94
C GLU A 143 -14.85 -17.07 2.30
N HIS A 144 -14.38 -15.83 2.46
CA HIS A 144 -14.60 -15.07 3.69
C HIS A 144 -16.09 -14.74 3.93
N ARG A 145 -16.83 -14.37 2.87
CA ARG A 145 -18.25 -14.05 2.96
C ARG A 145 -19.11 -15.28 3.28
N GLU A 146 -18.75 -16.45 2.74
CA GLU A 146 -19.44 -17.71 3.04
C GLU A 146 -19.25 -18.13 4.49
N LYS A 147 -18.01 -18.04 5.02
CA LYS A 147 -17.71 -18.33 6.43
C LYS A 147 -18.43 -17.40 7.43
N LYS A 148 -18.87 -16.21 7.01
CA LYS A 148 -19.65 -15.28 7.84
C LYS A 148 -21.15 -15.58 7.88
N LYS A 149 -21.65 -16.36 6.91
CA LYS A 149 -23.07 -16.73 6.81
C LYS A 149 -23.39 -18.05 7.53
N SER A 150 -22.36 -18.88 7.75
CA SER A 150 -22.41 -20.06 8.60
C SER A 150 -22.15 -19.70 10.06
#